data_AF-A0A9E3WLK2-F1
#
_entry.id   AF-A0A9E3WLK2-F1
#
_cell.length_a   1.000
_cell.length_b   1.000
_cell.length_c   1.000
_cell.angle_alpha   90.00
_cell.angle_beta   90.00
_cell.angle_gamma   90.00
#
_symmetry.space_group_name_H-M   'P 1'
#
loop_
_entity.id
_entity.type
_entity.pdbx_description
1 polymer ?
#
loop_
_entity_poly.entity_id
_entity_poly.type
_entity_poly.pdbx_seq_one_letter_code
_entity_poly.pdbx_strand_id
1 'polypeptide(L)'
;MTTKRVLFVGDASHHEFQEPIAWLGEYCTLTIVESCDKATVELANDGRPPDVIVLAAARPGIFEQHQVVSLLRRAPLARIIGLMGGWCEGELRTGYPWRGVTRVYWHQFVPRLAEELACRHIRGRLAMPRTYTEWEANNVTVAVPEVRQRGMAVIRAATIETYEAIAEACQAIGHSTVWVNPRQPAFASGAAVAIWDVGLSIERDKAELAEFAKQVHPAPVIALIGFPRASDRRLAAEYGATCVVSKPYLLPELWTELTRVSLAESSAVDPQVSAA
;
A
#
# COMPACT_ATOMS: atom_id res chain seq x y z
N MET A 1 -22.42 -9.73 7.76
CA MET A 1 -21.37 -9.78 6.72
C MET A 1 -20.32 -10.77 7.19
N THR A 2 -19.89 -11.73 6.37
CA THR A 2 -18.91 -12.74 6.81
C THR A 2 -17.51 -12.17 6.65
N THR A 3 -16.88 -11.82 7.77
CA THR A 3 -15.50 -11.33 7.83
C THR A 3 -14.53 -12.40 7.32
N LYS A 4 -13.47 -11.98 6.60
CA LYS A 4 -12.44 -12.88 6.08
C LYS A 4 -11.59 -13.45 7.21
N ARG A 5 -11.25 -14.74 7.12
CA ARG A 5 -10.37 -15.41 8.08
C ARG A 5 -8.95 -15.37 7.57
N VAL A 6 -8.06 -14.79 8.36
CA VAL A 6 -6.65 -14.62 8.01
C VAL A 6 -5.79 -15.33 9.04
N LEU A 7 -4.95 -16.25 8.57
CA LEU A 7 -3.91 -16.89 9.38
C LEU A 7 -2.57 -16.19 9.08
N PHE A 8 -2.07 -15.41 10.03
CA PHE A 8 -0.77 -14.77 9.95
C PHE A 8 0.31 -15.68 10.56
N VAL A 9 1.39 -15.89 9.83
CA VAL A 9 2.51 -16.75 10.21
C VAL A 9 3.81 -15.96 10.17
N GLY A 10 4.47 -15.82 11.32
CA GLY A 10 5.77 -15.16 11.46
C GLY A 10 5.86 -14.27 12.69
N ASP A 11 6.89 -13.41 12.71
CA ASP A 11 7.14 -12.50 13.83
C ASP A 11 6.18 -11.30 13.81
N ALA A 12 5.09 -11.41 14.57
CA ALA A 12 4.10 -10.35 14.72
C ALA A 12 4.60 -9.15 15.55
N SER A 13 5.75 -9.25 16.22
CA SER A 13 6.34 -8.14 16.98
C SER A 13 7.24 -7.23 16.12
N HIS A 14 7.55 -7.66 14.90
CA HIS A 14 8.41 -6.90 14.01
C HIS A 14 7.75 -5.56 13.63
N HIS A 15 8.50 -4.46 13.77
CA HIS A 15 7.99 -3.10 13.60
C HIS A 15 7.43 -2.82 12.19
N GLU A 16 8.02 -3.40 11.14
CA GLU A 16 7.52 -3.25 9.75
C GLU A 16 6.13 -3.89 9.54
N PHE A 17 5.73 -4.84 10.39
CA PHE A 17 4.47 -5.58 10.22
C PHE A 17 3.34 -5.07 11.11
N GLN A 18 3.61 -4.10 11.99
CA GLN A 18 2.60 -3.59 12.94
C GLN A 18 1.39 -2.99 12.24
N GLU A 19 1.60 -2.14 11.22
CA GLU A 19 0.51 -1.52 10.46
C GLU A 19 -0.32 -2.56 9.68
N PRO A 20 0.29 -3.48 8.89
CA PRO A 20 -0.44 -4.59 8.28
C PRO A 20 -1.25 -5.43 9.29
N ILE A 21 -0.67 -5.77 10.43
CA ILE A 21 -1.33 -6.58 11.47
C ILE A 21 -2.49 -5.82 12.10
N ALA A 22 -2.30 -4.55 12.44
CA ALA A 22 -3.36 -3.70 13.01
C ALA A 22 -4.54 -3.60 12.05
N TRP A 23 -4.27 -3.36 10.76
CA TRP A 23 -5.30 -3.32 9.73
C TRP A 23 -6.02 -4.67 9.61
N LEU A 24 -5.28 -5.78 9.56
CA LEU A 24 -5.88 -7.12 9.51
C LEU A 24 -6.76 -7.41 10.75
N GLY A 25 -6.35 -6.96 11.94
CA GLY A 25 -7.13 -7.14 13.16
C GLY A 25 -8.43 -6.32 13.18
N GLU A 26 -8.44 -5.16 12.51
CA GLU A 26 -9.62 -4.30 12.41
C GLU A 26 -10.64 -4.83 11.39
N TYR A 27 -10.18 -5.31 10.24
CA TYR A 27 -11.05 -5.67 9.11
C TYR A 27 -11.24 -7.17 8.88
N CYS A 28 -10.43 -8.03 9.53
CA CYS A 28 -10.46 -9.48 9.36
C CYS A 28 -10.57 -10.23 10.70
N THR A 29 -10.95 -11.51 10.64
CA THR A 29 -10.78 -12.45 11.76
C THR A 29 -9.35 -12.98 11.70
N LEU A 30 -8.48 -12.42 12.53
CA LEU A 30 -7.04 -12.67 12.50
C LEU A 30 -6.61 -13.71 13.55
N THR A 31 -5.96 -14.77 13.11
CA THR A 31 -5.21 -15.71 13.97
C THR A 31 -3.72 -15.53 13.70
N ILE A 32 -2.91 -15.37 14.75
CA ILE A 32 -1.47 -15.15 14.64
C ILE A 32 -0.72 -16.36 15.20
N VAL A 33 0.23 -16.89 14.44
CA VAL A 33 1.14 -17.95 14.86
C VAL A 33 2.58 -17.61 14.46
N GLU A 34 3.56 -18.08 15.23
CA GLU A 34 4.97 -17.69 15.01
C GLU A 34 5.69 -18.52 13.94
N SER A 35 5.15 -19.69 13.55
CA SER A 35 5.84 -20.64 12.68
C SER A 35 4.90 -21.48 11.81
N CYS A 36 5.43 -22.03 10.71
CA CYS A 36 4.70 -22.93 9.80
C CYS A 36 4.22 -24.22 10.48
N ASP A 37 4.93 -24.68 11.52
CA ASP A 37 4.54 -25.87 12.27
C ASP A 37 3.30 -25.59 13.12
N LYS A 38 3.27 -24.44 13.83
CA LYS A 38 2.07 -23.99 14.56
C LYS A 38 0.92 -23.71 13.60
N ALA A 39 1.18 -23.10 12.45
CA ALA A 39 0.18 -22.90 11.41
C ALA A 39 -0.42 -24.23 10.92
N THR A 40 0.41 -25.26 10.79
CA THR A 40 -0.02 -26.60 10.38
C THR A 40 -0.96 -27.23 11.42
N VAL A 41 -0.66 -27.06 12.71
CA VAL A 41 -1.52 -27.52 13.81
C VAL A 41 -2.85 -26.76 13.80
N GLU A 42 -2.80 -25.44 13.64
CA GLU A 42 -4.00 -24.59 13.57
C GLU A 42 -4.93 -25.01 12.43
N LEU A 43 -4.37 -25.22 11.22
CA LEU A 43 -5.11 -25.70 10.05
C LEU A 43 -5.72 -27.10 10.23
N ALA A 44 -5.19 -27.91 11.14
CA ALA A 44 -5.73 -29.24 11.43
C ALA A 44 -6.86 -29.20 12.48
N ASN A 45 -6.79 -28.26 13.42
CA ASN A 45 -7.76 -28.11 14.50
C ASN A 45 -9.02 -27.34 14.06
N ASP A 46 -8.87 -26.44 13.11
CA ASP A 46 -9.92 -25.58 12.63
C ASP A 46 -10.74 -26.27 11.53
N GLY A 47 -11.97 -26.67 11.84
CA GLY A 47 -12.87 -27.34 10.89
C GLY A 47 -13.25 -26.49 9.67
N ARG A 48 -12.83 -25.22 9.62
CA ARG A 48 -13.02 -24.32 8.48
C ARG A 48 -11.66 -23.72 8.07
N PRO A 49 -11.18 -23.94 6.84
CA PRO A 49 -9.90 -23.37 6.41
C PRO A 49 -9.95 -21.83 6.36
N PRO A 50 -8.80 -21.15 6.53
CA PRO A 50 -8.72 -19.70 6.36
C PRO A 50 -8.96 -19.31 4.90
N ASP A 51 -9.45 -18.08 4.69
CA ASP A 51 -9.54 -17.50 3.35
C ASP A 51 -8.14 -17.12 2.83
N VAL A 52 -7.26 -16.67 3.74
CA VAL A 52 -5.92 -16.15 3.42
C VAL A 52 -4.91 -16.60 4.48
N ILE A 53 -3.71 -16.94 4.05
CA ILE A 53 -2.53 -17.16 4.88
C ILE A 53 -1.52 -16.07 4.55
N VAL A 54 -1.09 -15.30 5.55
CA VAL A 54 -0.05 -14.28 5.41
C VAL A 54 1.25 -14.82 5.99
N LEU A 55 2.27 -14.97 5.16
CA LEU A 55 3.62 -15.37 5.57
C LEU A 55 4.49 -14.13 5.71
N ALA A 56 4.82 -13.75 6.93
CA ALA A 56 5.59 -12.55 7.22
C ALA A 56 7.08 -12.88 7.36
N ALA A 57 7.91 -12.30 6.48
CA ALA A 57 9.36 -12.47 6.52
C ALA A 57 10.07 -11.13 6.49
N ALA A 58 10.70 -10.78 7.62
CA ALA A 58 11.53 -9.59 7.75
C ALA A 58 12.85 -9.71 6.97
N ARG A 59 13.27 -10.94 6.65
CA ARG A 59 14.51 -11.27 5.91
C ARG A 59 14.27 -12.46 4.97
N PRO A 60 15.04 -12.57 3.87
CA PRO A 60 15.00 -13.75 3.01
C PRO A 60 15.30 -15.03 3.77
N GLY A 61 14.69 -16.14 3.34
CA GLY A 61 15.00 -17.48 3.86
C GLY A 61 14.44 -17.81 5.24
N ILE A 62 13.60 -16.97 5.86
CA ILE A 62 12.94 -17.29 7.14
C ILE A 62 12.07 -18.55 7.03
N PHE A 63 11.43 -18.75 5.87
CA PHE A 63 10.68 -19.96 5.56
C PHE A 63 11.28 -20.66 4.36
N GLU A 64 11.34 -21.99 4.45
CA GLU A 64 11.72 -22.84 3.32
C GLU A 64 10.53 -23.11 2.40
N GLN A 65 10.80 -23.30 1.10
CA GLN A 65 9.75 -23.57 0.11
C GLN A 65 8.91 -24.81 0.46
N HIS A 66 9.51 -25.83 1.07
CA HIS A 66 8.78 -27.05 1.43
C HIS A 66 7.73 -26.79 2.53
N GLN A 67 7.99 -25.86 3.45
CA GLN A 67 7.04 -25.44 4.48
C GLN A 67 5.85 -24.70 3.85
N VAL A 68 6.12 -23.78 2.91
CA VAL A 68 5.08 -23.08 2.14
C VAL A 68 4.20 -24.07 1.37
N VAL A 69 4.81 -25.06 0.70
CA VAL A 69 4.08 -26.11 -0.02
C VAL A 69 3.23 -26.97 0.92
N SER A 70 3.69 -27.26 2.13
CA SER A 70 2.91 -27.98 3.15
C SER A 70 1.63 -27.21 3.51
N LEU A 71 1.74 -25.90 3.75
CA LEU A 71 0.58 -25.05 4.02
C LEU A 71 -0.39 -24.99 2.82
N LEU A 72 0.14 -24.86 1.60
CA LEU A 72 -0.67 -24.88 0.37
C LEU A 72 -1.47 -26.17 0.20
N ARG A 73 -0.91 -27.32 0.59
CA ARG A 73 -1.60 -28.62 0.51
C ARG A 73 -2.72 -28.76 1.54
N ARG A 74 -2.54 -28.17 2.73
CA ARG A 74 -3.52 -28.22 3.82
C ARG A 74 -4.66 -27.23 3.63
N ALA A 75 -4.38 -26.07 3.03
CA ALA A 75 -5.37 -25.06 2.70
C ALA A 75 -5.33 -24.73 1.19
N PRO A 76 -5.76 -25.65 0.30
CA PRO A 76 -5.64 -25.50 -1.14
C PRO A 76 -6.47 -24.34 -1.72
N LEU A 77 -7.49 -23.89 -1.00
CA LEU A 77 -8.32 -22.76 -1.39
C LEU A 77 -7.87 -21.43 -0.77
N ALA A 78 -7.03 -21.46 0.27
CA ALA A 78 -6.53 -20.24 0.90
C ALA A 78 -5.55 -19.53 -0.03
N ARG A 79 -5.62 -18.19 -0.10
CA ARG A 79 -4.58 -17.41 -0.79
C ARG A 79 -3.38 -17.25 0.12
N ILE A 80 -2.17 -17.46 -0.42
CA ILE A 80 -0.95 -17.22 0.34
C ILE A 80 -0.33 -15.91 -0.13
N ILE A 81 -0.18 -15.00 0.82
CA ILE A 81 0.42 -13.68 0.64
C ILE A 81 1.73 -13.66 1.42
N GLY A 82 2.81 -13.28 0.77
CA GLY A 82 4.09 -13.05 1.41
C GLY A 82 4.19 -11.59 1.83
N LEU A 83 4.13 -11.30 3.13
CA LEU A 83 4.36 -9.96 3.69
C LEU A 83 5.86 -9.75 3.90
N MET A 84 6.47 -8.97 3.01
CA MET A 84 7.93 -8.86 2.88
C MET A 84 8.46 -7.62 3.61
N GLY A 85 9.47 -7.82 4.46
CA GLY A 85 10.24 -6.74 5.09
C GLY A 85 11.22 -6.07 4.12
N GLY A 86 11.86 -4.99 4.55
CA GLY A 86 12.78 -4.21 3.71
C GLY A 86 13.98 -5.00 3.17
N TRP A 87 14.46 -5.99 3.92
CA TRP A 87 15.59 -6.84 3.50
C TRP A 87 15.24 -7.84 2.39
N CYS A 88 13.95 -8.02 2.10
CA CYS A 88 13.47 -8.94 1.06
C CYS A 88 13.36 -8.27 -0.32
N GLU A 89 13.64 -6.97 -0.44
CA GLU A 89 13.55 -6.23 -1.71
C GLU A 89 14.58 -6.69 -2.75
N GLY A 90 15.80 -7.02 -2.31
CA GLY A 90 16.87 -7.50 -3.19
C GLY A 90 16.72 -8.96 -3.64
N GLU A 91 15.81 -9.73 -3.03
CA GLU A 91 15.68 -11.18 -3.23
C GLU A 91 15.33 -11.54 -4.68
N LEU A 92 14.61 -10.67 -5.41
CA LEU A 92 14.26 -10.91 -6.81
C LEU A 92 15.47 -10.91 -7.76
N ARG A 93 16.62 -10.33 -7.35
CA ARG A 93 17.83 -10.29 -8.19
C ARG A 93 18.76 -11.48 -7.96
N THR A 94 18.86 -11.95 -6.71
CA THR A 94 19.91 -12.89 -6.30
C THR A 94 19.42 -14.04 -5.43
N GLY A 95 18.14 -14.06 -5.08
CA GLY A 95 17.53 -15.03 -4.18
C GLY A 95 16.58 -16.00 -4.89
N TYR A 96 15.87 -16.77 -4.05
CA TYR A 96 14.91 -17.78 -4.48
C TYR A 96 13.55 -17.47 -3.84
N PRO A 97 12.81 -16.48 -4.37
CA PRO A 97 11.52 -16.10 -3.81
C PRO A 97 10.55 -17.28 -3.80
N TRP A 98 9.66 -17.32 -2.81
CA TRP A 98 8.70 -18.41 -2.69
C TRP A 98 7.78 -18.51 -3.90
N ARG A 99 7.60 -19.72 -4.41
CA ARG A 99 6.73 -20.00 -5.55
C ARG A 99 5.27 -20.16 -5.11
N GLY A 100 4.35 -19.66 -5.93
CA GLY A 100 2.91 -19.76 -5.69
C GLY A 100 2.39 -18.82 -4.59
N VAL A 101 3.18 -17.80 -4.23
CA VAL A 101 2.86 -16.80 -3.20
C VAL A 101 2.80 -15.42 -3.85
N THR A 102 1.76 -14.65 -3.56
CA THR A 102 1.69 -13.24 -3.95
C THR A 102 2.55 -12.42 -2.99
N ARG A 103 3.64 -11.85 -3.49
CA ARG A 103 4.56 -11.04 -2.67
C ARG A 103 4.08 -9.60 -2.59
N VAL A 104 4.06 -9.06 -1.38
CA VAL A 104 3.72 -7.66 -1.12
C VAL A 104 4.66 -7.13 -0.04
N TYR A 105 5.32 -6.01 -0.31
CA TYR A 105 6.15 -5.36 0.70
C TYR A 105 5.28 -4.71 1.77
N TRP A 106 5.81 -4.64 2.99
CA TRP A 106 5.07 -4.12 4.14
C TRP A 106 4.46 -2.73 3.90
N HIS A 107 5.21 -1.85 3.23
CA HIS A 107 4.80 -0.49 2.89
C HIS A 107 3.74 -0.41 1.77
N GLN A 108 3.51 -1.51 1.05
CA GLN A 108 2.47 -1.65 0.02
C GLN A 108 1.25 -2.43 0.50
N PHE A 109 1.32 -3.11 1.65
CA PHE A 109 0.34 -4.13 2.02
C PHE A 109 -1.09 -3.60 2.07
N VAL A 110 -1.32 -2.54 2.84
CA VAL A 110 -2.64 -1.94 3.01
C VAL A 110 -3.16 -1.36 1.69
N PRO A 111 -2.47 -0.43 0.99
CA PRO A 111 -3.00 0.16 -0.23
C PRO A 111 -3.20 -0.85 -1.37
N ARG A 112 -2.50 -1.99 -1.35
CA ARG A 112 -2.62 -3.03 -2.39
C ARG A 112 -3.67 -4.09 -2.11
N LEU A 113 -3.92 -4.41 -0.83
CA LEU A 113 -4.75 -5.57 -0.48
C LEU A 113 -6.00 -5.22 0.34
N ALA A 114 -6.13 -3.97 0.81
CA ALA A 114 -7.24 -3.58 1.68
C ALA A 114 -8.60 -3.90 1.05
N GLU A 115 -8.83 -3.49 -0.20
CA GLU A 115 -10.09 -3.74 -0.88
C GLU A 115 -10.35 -5.23 -1.11
N GLU A 116 -9.31 -5.97 -1.53
CA GLU A 116 -9.43 -7.39 -1.84
C GLU A 116 -9.73 -8.24 -0.60
N LEU A 117 -9.23 -7.82 0.57
CA LEU A 117 -9.43 -8.48 1.86
C LEU A 117 -10.69 -8.00 2.59
N ALA A 118 -11.11 -6.75 2.39
CA ALA A 118 -12.35 -6.21 2.97
C ALA A 118 -13.61 -6.74 2.24
N CYS A 119 -13.49 -7.13 0.97
CA CYS A 119 -14.60 -7.67 0.18
C CYS A 119 -15.04 -9.08 0.64
N ARG A 120 -16.36 -9.34 0.59
CA ARG A 120 -16.94 -10.67 0.90
C ARG A 120 -16.35 -11.80 0.04
N HIS A 121 -16.06 -11.49 -1.22
CA HIS A 121 -15.42 -12.41 -2.16
C HIS A 121 -14.03 -11.88 -2.49
N ILE A 122 -13.08 -12.80 -2.64
CA ILE A 122 -11.75 -12.44 -3.14
C ILE A 122 -11.94 -11.93 -4.57
N ARG A 123 -11.52 -10.70 -4.80
CA ARG A 123 -11.62 -9.98 -6.08
C ARG A 123 -10.23 -9.55 -6.54
N GLY A 124 -10.15 -8.97 -7.73
CA GLY A 124 -8.92 -8.40 -8.24
C GLY A 124 -7.82 -9.46 -8.38
N ARG A 125 -6.65 -9.16 -7.83
CA ARG A 125 -5.41 -9.90 -8.08
C ARG A 125 -5.36 -11.18 -7.27
N LEU A 126 -5.89 -11.16 -6.05
CA LEU A 126 -6.06 -12.37 -5.25
C LEU A 126 -7.08 -13.34 -5.86
N ALA A 127 -7.94 -12.93 -6.80
CA ALA A 127 -8.85 -13.85 -7.49
C ALA A 127 -8.15 -14.66 -8.59
N MET A 128 -6.98 -14.23 -9.07
CA MET A 128 -6.28 -14.84 -10.21
C MET A 128 -5.71 -16.23 -9.88
N PRO A 129 -5.46 -17.10 -10.87
CA PRO A 129 -4.81 -18.39 -10.63
C PRO A 129 -3.45 -18.23 -9.93
N ARG A 130 -3.02 -19.22 -9.14
CA ARG A 130 -1.71 -19.16 -8.43
C ARG A 130 -0.50 -19.16 -9.38
N THR A 131 -0.71 -19.56 -10.63
CA THR A 131 0.31 -19.55 -11.69
C THR A 131 0.48 -18.18 -12.34
N TYR A 132 -0.37 -17.21 -12.00
CA TYR A 132 -0.32 -15.87 -12.56
C TYR A 132 0.95 -15.16 -12.10
N THR A 133 1.65 -14.55 -13.04
CA THR A 133 2.87 -13.78 -12.78
C THR A 133 2.52 -12.37 -12.29
N GLU A 134 3.47 -11.69 -11.63
CA GLU A 134 3.29 -10.29 -11.25
C GLU A 134 3.06 -9.39 -12.46
N TRP A 135 3.70 -9.68 -13.59
CA TRP A 135 3.52 -8.94 -14.83
C TRP A 135 2.09 -9.08 -15.37
N GLU A 136 1.55 -10.30 -15.42
CA GLU A 136 0.15 -10.51 -15.82
C GLU A 136 -0.81 -9.86 -14.82
N ALA A 137 -0.49 -9.89 -13.52
CA ALA A 137 -1.27 -9.23 -12.47
C ALA A 137 -1.29 -7.71 -12.61
N ASN A 138 -0.28 -7.09 -13.21
CA ASN A 138 -0.24 -5.64 -13.48
C ASN A 138 -1.15 -5.26 -14.66
N ASN A 139 -1.45 -6.20 -15.56
CA ASN A 139 -2.31 -5.97 -16.73
C ASN A 139 -3.81 -6.21 -16.45
N VAL A 140 -4.16 -6.62 -15.24
CA VAL A 140 -5.57 -6.78 -14.85
C VAL A 140 -6.21 -5.41 -14.77
N THR A 141 -7.28 -5.18 -15.53
CA THR A 141 -8.06 -3.95 -15.46
C THR A 141 -8.59 -3.78 -14.05
N VAL A 142 -8.15 -2.72 -13.37
CA VAL A 142 -8.69 -2.33 -12.07
C VAL A 142 -9.73 -1.24 -12.31
N ALA A 143 -10.87 -1.37 -11.62
CA ALA A 143 -11.88 -0.34 -11.67
C ALA A 143 -11.31 0.96 -11.10
N VAL A 144 -11.46 2.05 -11.84
CA VAL A 144 -11.15 3.38 -11.33
C VAL A 144 -12.13 3.67 -10.19
N PRO A 145 -11.66 4.02 -8.99
CA PRO A 145 -12.55 4.31 -7.89
C PRO A 145 -13.42 5.52 -8.20
N GLU A 146 -14.70 5.47 -7.82
CA GLU A 146 -15.56 6.65 -7.85
C GLU A 146 -15.10 7.62 -6.76
N VAL A 147 -14.35 8.64 -7.14
CA VAL A 147 -13.92 9.70 -6.23
C VAL A 147 -15.01 10.77 -6.15
N ARG A 148 -15.53 10.98 -4.94
CA ARG A 148 -16.58 11.98 -4.66
C ARG A 148 -16.05 13.42 -4.62
N GLN A 149 -14.76 13.59 -4.34
CA GLN A 149 -14.07 14.87 -4.17
C GLN A 149 -13.16 15.12 -5.38
N ARG A 150 -13.57 16.02 -6.28
CA ARG A 150 -12.75 16.46 -7.42
C ARG A 150 -12.07 17.77 -7.07
N GLY A 151 -10.90 18.01 -7.65
CA GLY A 151 -10.16 19.24 -7.40
C GLY A 151 -8.82 19.27 -8.11
N MET A 152 -8.02 20.28 -7.79
CA MET A 152 -6.70 20.44 -8.37
C MET A 152 -5.66 19.62 -7.58
N ALA A 153 -4.97 18.72 -8.27
CA ALA A 153 -3.79 18.03 -7.78
C ALA A 153 -2.53 18.82 -8.19
N VAL A 154 -1.76 19.26 -7.20
CA VAL A 154 -0.49 19.95 -7.42
C VAL A 154 0.64 18.92 -7.38
N ILE A 155 1.34 18.73 -8.49
CA ILE A 155 2.34 17.68 -8.64
C ILE A 155 3.71 18.32 -8.77
N ARG A 156 4.64 17.99 -7.86
CA ARG A 156 6.06 18.26 -8.05
C ARG A 156 6.74 16.99 -8.52
N ALA A 157 7.27 17.04 -9.74
CA ALA A 157 8.09 15.99 -10.32
C ALA A 157 9.35 16.59 -10.94
N ALA A 158 10.44 15.81 -10.94
CA ALA A 158 11.73 16.25 -11.47
C ALA A 158 11.75 16.39 -13.00
N THR A 159 10.95 15.58 -13.70
CA THR A 159 10.86 15.56 -15.16
C THR A 159 9.42 15.67 -15.63
N ILE A 160 9.23 16.07 -16.89
CA ILE A 160 7.91 16.21 -17.50
C ILE A 160 7.23 14.85 -17.66
N GLU A 161 7.98 13.80 -17.97
CA GLU A 161 7.47 12.45 -18.18
C GLU A 161 6.89 11.88 -16.88
N THR A 162 7.59 12.10 -15.75
CA THR A 162 7.08 11.70 -14.44
C THR A 162 5.85 12.52 -14.05
N TYR A 163 5.84 13.83 -14.34
CA TYR A 163 4.66 14.65 -14.15
C TYR A 163 3.46 14.13 -14.95
N GLU A 164 3.63 13.87 -16.25
CA GLU A 164 2.57 13.40 -17.15
C GLU A 164 2.01 12.05 -16.68
N ALA A 165 2.87 11.11 -16.31
CA ALA A 165 2.42 9.81 -15.79
C ALA A 165 1.60 9.92 -14.50
N ILE A 166 2.01 10.78 -13.56
CA ILE A 166 1.25 11.03 -12.33
C ILE A 166 -0.03 11.81 -12.66
N ALA A 167 0.03 12.77 -13.58
CA ALA A 167 -1.09 13.59 -13.98
C ALA A 167 -2.20 12.75 -14.61
N GLU A 168 -1.86 11.81 -15.49
CA GLU A 168 -2.81 10.84 -16.06
C GLU A 168 -3.49 10.01 -14.97
N ALA A 169 -2.73 9.55 -13.96
CA ALA A 169 -3.29 8.82 -12.83
C ALA A 169 -4.30 9.65 -12.02
N CYS A 170 -4.00 10.93 -11.78
CA CYS A 170 -4.89 11.86 -11.08
C CYS A 170 -6.13 12.22 -11.92
N GLN A 171 -5.95 12.44 -13.22
CA GLN A 171 -7.04 12.76 -14.14
C GLN A 171 -8.01 11.60 -14.32
N ALA A 172 -7.51 10.36 -14.29
CA ALA A 172 -8.35 9.16 -14.34
C ALA A 172 -9.42 9.14 -13.23
N ILE A 173 -9.09 9.65 -12.04
CA ILE A 173 -10.02 9.78 -10.90
C ILE A 173 -10.68 11.16 -10.80
N GLY A 174 -10.51 12.02 -11.82
CA GLY A 174 -11.24 13.29 -11.97
C GLY A 174 -10.57 14.53 -11.39
N HIS A 175 -9.27 14.48 -11.06
CA HIS A 175 -8.52 15.68 -10.67
C HIS A 175 -7.95 16.43 -11.88
N SER A 176 -8.02 17.76 -11.83
CA SER A 176 -7.19 18.62 -12.70
C SER A 176 -5.78 18.68 -12.13
N THR A 177 -4.75 18.85 -12.97
CA THR A 177 -3.35 18.73 -12.52
C THR A 177 -2.54 19.96 -12.86
N VAL A 178 -1.64 20.36 -11.97
CA VAL A 178 -0.67 21.44 -12.20
C VAL A 178 0.73 20.94 -11.86
N TRP A 179 1.68 21.16 -12.76
CA TRP A 179 3.09 20.86 -12.51
C TRP A 179 3.77 22.01 -11.77
N VAL A 180 4.33 21.73 -10.60
CA VAL A 180 5.28 22.61 -9.94
C VAL A 180 6.68 22.19 -10.39
N ASN A 181 7.19 22.89 -11.40
CA ASN A 181 8.53 22.65 -11.90
C ASN A 181 9.57 23.20 -10.90
N PRO A 182 10.55 22.40 -10.44
CA PRO A 182 11.59 22.87 -9.52
C PRO A 182 12.38 24.08 -10.05
N ARG A 183 12.47 24.24 -11.37
CA ARG A 183 13.18 25.35 -12.03
C ARG A 183 12.30 26.58 -12.24
N GLN A 184 10.99 26.41 -12.23
CA GLN A 184 10.00 27.47 -12.45
C GLN A 184 8.82 27.23 -11.51
N PRO A 185 8.94 27.62 -10.24
CA PRO A 185 7.88 27.40 -9.26
C PRO A 185 6.63 28.18 -9.67
N ALA A 186 5.58 27.47 -10.01
CA ALA A 186 4.25 28.02 -10.23
C ALA A 186 3.47 27.94 -8.91
N PHE A 187 2.80 29.04 -8.54
CA PHE A 187 1.90 29.05 -7.40
C PHE A 187 0.49 28.66 -7.86
N ALA A 188 -0.05 27.63 -7.23
CA ALA A 188 -1.43 27.21 -7.40
C ALA A 188 -2.11 27.25 -6.03
N SER A 189 -3.18 28.03 -5.90
CA SER A 189 -3.98 28.11 -4.66
C SER A 189 -5.21 27.19 -4.75
N GLY A 190 -5.66 26.67 -3.61
CA GLY A 190 -6.83 25.80 -3.56
C GLY A 190 -6.56 24.38 -4.09
N ALA A 191 -5.35 23.86 -3.90
CA ALA A 191 -5.06 22.45 -4.14
C ALA A 191 -5.96 21.58 -3.26
N ALA A 192 -6.54 20.52 -3.82
CA ALA A 192 -7.26 19.50 -3.06
C ALA A 192 -6.33 18.38 -2.58
N VAL A 193 -5.21 18.20 -3.28
CA VAL A 193 -4.15 17.26 -2.91
C VAL A 193 -2.86 17.70 -3.57
N ALA A 194 -1.73 17.37 -2.94
CA ALA A 194 -0.42 17.61 -3.48
C ALA A 194 0.37 16.30 -3.55
N ILE A 195 1.13 16.10 -4.63
CA ILE A 195 1.97 14.92 -4.83
C ILE A 195 3.41 15.39 -4.99
N TRP A 196 4.29 14.80 -4.19
CA TRP A 196 5.73 15.04 -4.25
C TRP A 196 6.45 13.78 -4.74
N ASP A 197 7.02 13.83 -5.93
CA ASP A 197 7.93 12.78 -6.40
C ASP A 197 9.33 13.00 -5.78
N VAL A 198 9.68 12.21 -4.76
CA VAL A 198 10.99 12.28 -4.11
C VAL A 198 12.04 11.73 -5.07
N GLY A 199 13.20 12.37 -5.15
CA GLY A 199 14.31 11.90 -5.97
C GLY A 199 14.93 10.61 -5.43
N LEU A 200 16.10 10.73 -4.82
CA LEU A 200 16.89 9.57 -4.37
C LEU A 200 16.64 9.22 -2.89
N SER A 201 16.37 10.21 -2.04
CA SER A 201 16.24 10.01 -0.60
C SER A 201 15.52 11.18 0.06
N ILE A 202 14.58 10.87 0.94
CA ILE A 202 13.88 11.86 1.75
C ILE A 202 14.82 12.70 2.62
N GLU A 203 15.92 12.11 3.10
CA GLU A 203 16.86 12.81 3.99
C GLU A 203 17.54 14.00 3.28
N ARG A 204 17.80 13.87 1.98
CA ARG A 204 18.39 14.95 1.17
C ARG A 204 17.36 16.01 0.81
N ASP A 205 16.12 15.58 0.57
CA ASP A 205 15.06 16.42 0.00
C ASP A 205 14.13 17.01 1.09
N LYS A 206 14.41 16.75 2.38
CA LYS A 206 13.53 17.08 3.51
C LYS A 206 13.15 18.55 3.62
N ALA A 207 14.09 19.46 3.38
CA ALA A 207 13.84 20.90 3.43
C ALA A 207 12.92 21.34 2.28
N GLU A 208 13.10 20.74 1.10
CA GLU A 208 12.27 21.03 -0.05
C GLU A 208 10.85 20.48 0.13
N LEU A 209 10.70 19.27 0.69
CA LEU A 209 9.38 18.71 1.03
C LEU A 209 8.65 19.62 2.03
N ALA A 210 9.33 20.05 3.09
CA ALA A 210 8.75 20.92 4.11
C ALA A 210 8.29 22.26 3.53
N GLU A 211 9.07 22.84 2.62
CA GLU A 211 8.71 24.08 1.96
C GLU A 211 7.50 23.90 1.05
N PHE A 212 7.43 22.82 0.31
CA PHE A 212 6.27 22.53 -0.53
C PHE A 212 5.01 22.22 0.25
N ALA A 213 5.11 21.46 1.34
CA ALA A 213 3.99 21.21 2.23
C ALA A 213 3.41 22.52 2.78
N LYS A 214 4.25 23.51 3.09
CA LYS A 214 3.80 24.86 3.47
C LYS A 214 3.11 25.60 2.33
N GLN A 215 3.63 25.49 1.11
CA GLN A 215 3.09 26.20 -0.06
C GLN A 215 1.71 25.68 -0.49
N VAL A 216 1.46 24.37 -0.32
CA VAL A 216 0.19 23.74 -0.72
C VAL A 216 -0.81 23.62 0.43
N HIS A 217 -0.44 23.97 1.66
CA HIS A 217 -1.31 23.94 2.82
C HIS A 217 -2.63 24.71 2.56
N PRO A 218 -3.81 24.17 2.92
CA PRO A 218 -4.02 23.00 3.78
C PRO A 218 -3.95 21.62 3.10
N ALA A 219 -3.73 21.56 1.78
CA ALA A 219 -3.86 20.33 1.02
C ALA A 219 -2.91 19.21 1.54
N PRO A 220 -3.38 17.96 1.63
CA PRO A 220 -2.56 16.84 2.06
C PRO A 220 -1.49 16.54 1.02
N VAL A 221 -0.29 16.19 1.50
CA VAL A 221 0.86 15.86 0.64
C VAL A 221 1.10 14.36 0.63
N ILE A 222 1.11 13.76 -0.56
CA ILE A 222 1.50 12.38 -0.80
C ILE A 222 2.93 12.36 -1.33
N ALA A 223 3.85 11.74 -0.60
CA ALA A 223 5.24 11.60 -1.03
C ALA A 223 5.46 10.25 -1.74
N LEU A 224 5.99 10.28 -2.97
CA LEU A 224 6.36 9.09 -3.73
C LEU A 224 7.84 8.77 -3.49
N ILE A 225 8.14 7.70 -2.74
CA ILE A 225 9.51 7.37 -2.29
C ILE A 225 9.92 5.99 -2.81
N GLY A 226 11.12 5.86 -3.37
CA GLY A 226 11.64 4.54 -3.75
C GLY A 226 11.99 3.69 -2.53
N PHE A 227 11.38 2.50 -2.42
CA PHE A 227 11.69 1.48 -1.38
C PHE A 227 11.84 2.07 0.05
N PRO A 228 10.78 2.73 0.57
CA PRO A 228 10.89 3.46 1.83
C PRO A 228 11.17 2.52 3.00
N ARG A 229 12.14 2.89 3.82
CA ARG A 229 12.36 2.30 5.15
C ARG A 229 11.39 2.92 6.16
N ALA A 230 11.25 2.28 7.32
CA ALA A 230 10.44 2.83 8.42
C ALA A 230 10.92 4.24 8.87
N SER A 231 12.23 4.51 8.79
CA SER A 231 12.77 5.87 9.00
C SER A 231 12.27 6.86 7.97
N ASP A 232 12.19 6.47 6.70
CA ASP A 232 11.83 7.37 5.62
C ASP A 232 10.37 7.83 5.72
N ARG A 233 9.46 6.92 6.11
CA ARG A 233 8.05 7.28 6.37
C ARG A 233 7.91 8.26 7.53
N ARG A 234 8.67 8.05 8.61
CA ARG A 234 8.67 8.97 9.76
C ARG A 234 9.19 10.36 9.39
N LEU A 235 10.32 10.41 8.68
CA LEU A 235 10.90 11.66 8.20
C LEU A 235 9.94 12.38 7.26
N ALA A 236 9.35 11.69 6.28
CA ALA A 236 8.39 12.29 5.37
C ALA A 236 7.21 12.93 6.13
N ALA A 237 6.67 12.23 7.14
CA ALA A 237 5.60 12.75 7.98
C ALA A 237 6.03 13.98 8.80
N GLU A 238 7.23 13.95 9.40
CA GLU A 238 7.81 15.07 10.15
C GLU A 238 7.94 16.34 9.29
N TYR A 239 8.22 16.17 8.00
CA TYR A 239 8.36 17.27 7.03
C TYR A 239 7.08 17.55 6.22
N GLY A 240 5.92 17.09 6.69
CA GLY A 240 4.62 17.52 6.19
C GLY A 240 3.95 16.62 5.15
N ALA A 241 4.51 15.43 4.86
CA ALA A 241 3.78 14.43 4.10
C ALA A 241 2.66 13.81 4.93
N THR A 242 1.45 13.76 4.39
CA THR A 242 0.31 13.06 4.97
C THR A 242 0.46 11.55 4.84
N CYS A 243 1.04 11.08 3.72
CA CYS A 243 1.37 9.67 3.52
C CYS A 243 2.51 9.46 2.52
N VAL A 244 2.97 8.21 2.44
CA VAL A 244 4.03 7.78 1.54
C VAL A 244 3.51 6.65 0.66
N VAL A 245 3.73 6.77 -0.65
CA VAL A 245 3.53 5.70 -1.63
C VAL A 245 4.89 5.25 -2.14
N SER A 246 5.16 3.94 -2.10
CA SER A 246 6.44 3.40 -2.52
C SER A 246 6.59 3.35 -4.04
N LYS A 247 7.74 3.71 -4.61
CA LYS A 247 8.08 3.41 -6.01
C LYS A 247 8.81 2.05 -6.10
N PRO A 248 8.52 1.20 -7.10
CA PRO A 248 7.40 1.31 -8.03
C PRO A 248 6.06 1.05 -7.32
N TYR A 249 5.02 1.80 -7.69
CA TYR A 249 3.64 1.58 -7.24
C TYR A 249 2.76 1.18 -8.41
N LEU A 250 1.58 0.69 -8.09
CA LEU A 250 0.50 0.49 -9.04
C LEU A 250 -0.52 1.61 -8.93
N LEU A 251 -1.22 1.91 -10.02
CA LEU A 251 -2.27 2.95 -10.03
C LEU A 251 -3.30 2.78 -8.90
N PRO A 252 -3.79 1.57 -8.58
CA PRO A 252 -4.74 1.39 -7.46
C PRO A 252 -4.15 1.76 -6.10
N GLU A 253 -2.84 1.59 -5.89
CA GLU A 253 -2.19 1.97 -4.64
C GLU A 253 -2.18 3.50 -4.50
N LEU A 254 -1.84 4.22 -5.57
CA LEU A 254 -1.89 5.68 -5.59
C LEU A 254 -3.32 6.20 -5.45
N TRP A 255 -4.30 5.60 -6.15
CA TRP A 255 -5.71 6.01 -6.06
C TRP A 255 -6.32 5.76 -4.69
N THR A 256 -5.94 4.68 -4.02
CA THR A 256 -6.35 4.39 -2.64
C THR A 256 -5.89 5.49 -1.71
N GLU A 257 -4.63 5.89 -1.80
CA GLU A 257 -4.09 6.98 -0.98
C GLU A 257 -4.70 8.33 -1.32
N LEU A 258 -4.88 8.65 -2.60
CA LEU A 258 -5.57 9.87 -3.04
C LEU A 258 -6.98 9.97 -2.47
N THR A 259 -7.76 8.89 -2.58
CA THR A 259 -9.13 8.84 -2.04
C THR A 259 -9.13 8.97 -0.52
N ARG A 260 -8.19 8.29 0.17
CA ARG A 260 -8.09 8.30 1.62
C ARG A 260 -7.78 9.70 2.16
N VAL A 261 -6.84 10.43 1.56
CA VAL A 261 -6.48 11.77 2.04
C VAL A 261 -7.56 12.81 1.74
N SER A 262 -8.27 12.70 0.60
CA SER A 262 -9.39 13.59 0.27
C SER A 262 -10.60 13.40 1.20
N LEU A 263 -10.83 12.18 1.71
CA LEU A 263 -11.89 11.92 2.68
C LEU A 263 -11.58 12.50 4.08
N ALA A 264 -10.30 12.49 4.48
CA ALA A 264 -9.88 13.00 5.78
C ALA A 264 -10.12 14.52 5.93
N GLU A 265 -9.95 15.30 4.84
CA GLU A 265 -10.27 16.73 4.84
C GLU A 265 -11.77 17.01 4.95
N SER A 266 -12.60 16.19 4.30
CA SER A 266 -14.07 16.36 4.33
C SER A 266 -14.64 16.21 5.75
N SER A 267 -14.06 15.33 6.57
CA SER A 267 -14.48 15.14 7.96
C SER A 267 -13.99 16.24 8.91
N ALA A 268 -13.00 17.04 8.51
CA ALA A 268 -12.47 18.13 9.33
C ALA A 268 -13.22 19.47 9.11
N VAL A 269 -14.07 19.58 8.07
CA VAL A 269 -14.66 20.85 7.63
C VAL A 269 -16.12 21.06 8.09
N ASP A 270 -16.74 20.17 8.87
CA ASP A 270 -18.12 20.40 9.34
C ASP A 270 -18.33 20.19 10.84
N PRO A 271 -18.26 21.28 11.61
CA PRO A 271 -19.26 21.53 12.63
C PRO A 271 -19.69 23.00 12.59
N GLN A 272 -20.59 23.39 11.67
CA GLN A 272 -21.63 24.43 11.87
C GLN A 272 -22.21 24.91 10.54
N VAL A 273 -23.26 24.24 10.04
CA VAL A 273 -24.39 24.92 9.39
C VAL A 273 -25.68 24.16 9.70
N SER A 274 -26.28 24.42 10.87
CA SER A 274 -27.71 24.20 11.11
C SER A 274 -28.18 25.06 12.29
N ALA A 275 -28.23 26.37 12.08
CA ALA A 275 -29.09 27.29 12.82
C ALA A 275 -29.23 28.60 12.03
N ALA A 276 -30.16 28.60 11.08
CA ALA A 276 -30.84 29.79 10.58
C ALA A 276 -32.24 29.37 10.12
#